data_AF-A0AAW7XCE3-F1
#
_entry.id   AF-A0AAW7XCE3-F1
#
_cell.length_a   1.000
_cell.length_b   1.000
_cell.length_c   1.000
_cell.angle_alpha   90.00
_cell.angle_beta   90.00
_cell.angle_gamma   90.00
#
_symmetry.space_group_name_H-M   'P 1'
#
loop_
_entity.id
_entity.type
_entity.pdbx_description
1 polymer ?
#
loop_
_entity_poly.entity_id
_entity_poly.type
_entity_poly.pdbx_seq_one_letter_code
_entity_poly.pdbx_strand_id
1 'polypeptide(L)' 'LDNRSFGGVLVSRTFYAKGQTGQQLLLGAYSAMNRQIGRGKIKMYNRHEMMDVVLVDGKARGIITRNLVTGEVERHS' A
#
# COMPACT_ATOMS: atom_id res chain seq x y z
N LEU A 1 6.20 -10.55 21.05
CA LEU A 1 6.21 -9.22 20.39
C LEU A 1 6.54 -8.29 21.52
N ASP A 2 7.75 -7.77 21.52
CA ASP A 2 8.29 -7.09 22.71
C ASP A 2 8.35 -5.59 22.43
N ASN A 3 8.36 -4.81 23.50
CA ASN A 3 8.56 -3.37 23.43
C ASN A 3 10.01 -3.04 23.72
N ARG A 4 10.57 -2.10 22.96
CA ARG A 4 11.90 -1.54 23.24
C ARG A 4 11.83 -0.02 23.43
N SER A 5 12.82 0.51 24.14
CA SER A 5 13.11 1.95 24.07
C SER A 5 13.67 2.27 22.69
N PHE A 6 13.06 3.23 22.00
CA PHE A 6 13.47 3.67 20.66
C PHE A 6 12.93 5.08 20.39
N GLY A 7 13.77 5.97 19.85
CA GLY A 7 13.37 7.35 19.55
C GLY A 7 13.31 8.30 20.75
N GLY A 8 14.09 8.03 21.81
CA GLY A 8 14.22 8.94 22.97
C GLY A 8 12.97 9.07 23.84
N VAL A 9 12.04 8.13 23.74
CA VAL A 9 10.77 8.16 24.48
C VAL A 9 10.93 7.72 25.93
N LEU A 10 10.20 8.38 26.84
CA LEU A 10 10.18 8.07 28.27
C LEU A 10 9.49 6.74 28.62
N VAL A 11 8.71 6.17 27.69
CA VAL A 11 8.02 4.88 27.84
C VAL A 11 8.27 3.97 26.64
N SER A 12 8.60 2.71 26.90
CA SER A 12 8.83 1.69 25.86
C SER A 12 7.52 1.28 25.19
N ARG A 13 7.18 1.95 24.09
CA ARG A 13 5.94 1.72 23.29
C ARG A 13 6.19 1.23 21.86
N THR A 14 7.46 1.01 21.50
CA THR A 14 7.82 0.57 20.15
C THR A 14 7.87 -0.95 20.12
N PHE A 15 6.82 -1.55 19.54
CA PHE A 15 6.78 -2.98 19.26
C PHE A 15 7.82 -3.35 18.20
N TYR A 16 8.54 -4.46 18.42
CA TYR A 16 9.48 -4.97 17.44
C TYR A 16 9.54 -6.50 17.45
N ALA A 17 9.97 -7.05 16.32
CA ALA A 17 10.27 -8.46 16.12
C ALA A 17 11.75 -8.59 15.71
N LYS A 18 12.66 -8.33 16.66
CA LYS A 18 14.12 -8.31 16.42
C LYS A 18 14.46 -7.49 15.15
N GLY A 19 15.40 -7.96 14.33
CA GLY A 19 15.76 -7.35 13.04
C GLY A 19 14.73 -7.55 11.91
N GLN A 20 13.56 -8.15 12.19
CA GLN A 20 12.58 -8.54 11.16
C GLN A 20 11.24 -7.81 11.26
N THR A 21 11.13 -6.77 12.09
CA THR A 21 9.85 -6.05 12.29
C THR A 21 9.19 -5.61 10.99
N GLY A 22 9.96 -5.02 10.06
CA GLY A 22 9.42 -4.59 8.77
C GLY A 22 8.94 -5.75 7.90
N GLN A 23 9.71 -6.84 7.82
CA GLN A 23 9.36 -8.02 7.03
C GLN A 23 8.12 -8.72 7.58
N GLN A 24 8.04 -8.88 8.90
CA GLN A 24 6.88 -9.52 9.54
C GLN A 24 5.61 -8.68 9.38
N LEU A 25 5.72 -7.36 9.52
CA LEU A 25 4.61 -6.44 9.26
C LEU A 25 4.14 -6.54 7.80
N LEU A 26 5.09 -6.55 6.85
CA LEU A 26 4.79 -6.67 5.43
C LEU A 26 4.05 -7.97 5.12
N LEU A 27 4.55 -9.10 5.62
CA LEU A 27 3.92 -10.41 5.44
C LEU A 27 2.50 -10.46 6.02
N GLY A 28 2.30 -9.90 7.21
CA GLY A 28 0.99 -9.83 7.85
C GLY A 28 0.00 -8.98 7.06
N ALA A 29 0.42 -7.78 6.65
CA ALA A 29 -0.41 -6.85 5.88
C ALA A 29 -0.77 -7.42 4.50
N TYR A 30 0.21 -7.95 3.75
CA TYR A 30 -0.03 -8.54 2.43
C TYR A 30 -0.90 -9.80 2.53
N SER A 31 -0.70 -10.65 3.54
CA SER A 31 -1.56 -11.83 3.74
C SER A 31 -3.02 -11.43 4.01
N ALA A 32 -3.24 -10.38 4.81
CA ALA A 32 -4.58 -9.85 5.05
C ALA A 32 -5.20 -9.23 3.79
N MET A 33 -4.42 -8.48 3.00
CA MET A 33 -4.86 -7.91 1.73
C MET A 33 -5.21 -8.99 0.71
N ASN A 34 -4.36 -10.00 0.54
CA ASN A 34 -4.58 -11.13 -0.37
C ASN A 34 -5.87 -11.90 -0.03
N ARG A 35 -6.21 -12.03 1.27
CA ARG A 35 -7.51 -12.59 1.66
C ARG A 35 -8.68 -11.75 1.16
N GLN A 36 -8.58 -10.42 1.13
CA GLN A 36 -9.63 -9.56 0.59
C GLN A 36 -9.69 -9.62 -0.94
N ILE A 37 -8.55 -9.77 -1.61
CA ILE A 37 -8.48 -10.03 -3.06
C ILE A 37 -9.21 -11.34 -3.38
N GLY A 38 -8.92 -12.43 -2.65
CA GLY A 38 -9.60 -13.71 -2.82
C GLY A 38 -11.11 -13.66 -2.54
N ARG A 39 -11.56 -12.70 -1.72
CA ARG A 39 -12.99 -12.41 -1.48
C ARG A 39 -13.62 -11.48 -2.52
N GLY A 40 -12.89 -11.06 -3.55
CA GLY A 40 -13.36 -10.13 -4.58
C GLY A 40 -13.57 -8.70 -4.09
N LYS A 41 -13.15 -8.35 -2.87
CA LYS A 41 -13.34 -7.00 -2.31
C LYS A 41 -12.29 -5.99 -2.77
N ILE A 42 -11.14 -6.49 -3.23
CA ILE A 42 -10.03 -5.68 -3.72
C ILE A 42 -9.66 -6.18 -5.11
N LYS A 43 -9.61 -5.26 -6.08
CA LYS A 43 -8.99 -5.51 -7.38
C LYS A 43 -7.56 -4.97 -7.35
N MET A 44 -6.59 -5.84 -7.55
CA MET A 44 -5.18 -5.47 -7.53
C MET A 44 -4.71 -5.11 -8.94
N TYR A 45 -4.07 -3.94 -9.09
CA TYR A 45 -3.47 -3.47 -10.33
C TYR A 45 -1.95 -3.44 -10.15
N ASN A 46 -1.32 -4.62 -10.21
CA ASN A 46 0.13 -4.72 -10.13
C ASN A 46 0.76 -4.12 -11.39
N ARG A 47 1.95 -3.51 -11.25
CA ARG A 47 2.70 -2.93 -12.38
C ARG A 47 1.91 -1.86 -13.15
N HIS A 48 1.06 -1.10 -12.47
CA HIS A 48 0.43 0.09 -13.02
C HIS A 48 1.03 1.31 -12.33
N GLU A 49 1.51 2.25 -13.12
CA GLU A 49 2.07 3.51 -12.65
C GLU A 49 1.05 4.63 -12.83
N MET A 50 0.76 5.37 -11.76
CA MET A 50 -0.09 6.57 -11.84
C MET A 50 0.70 7.70 -12.49
N MET A 51 0.16 8.23 -13.58
CA MET A 51 0.80 9.29 -14.35
C MET A 51 0.24 10.68 -14.01
N ASP A 52 -1.10 10.80 -13.89
CA ASP A 52 -1.75 12.08 -13.69
C ASP A 52 -3.12 11.94 -12.98
N VAL A 53 -3.62 13.04 -12.43
CA VAL A 53 -4.94 13.13 -11.80
C VAL A 53 -5.93 13.77 -12.77
N VAL A 54 -7.10 13.16 -12.92
CA VAL A 54 -8.20 13.75 -13.69
C VAL A 54 -8.98 14.71 -12.79
N LEU A 55 -8.94 16.00 -13.13
CA LEU A 55 -9.69 17.06 -12.44
C LEU A 55 -10.92 17.47 -13.25
N VAL A 56 -12.07 17.60 -12.58
CA VAL A 56 -13.30 18.22 -13.13
C VAL A 56 -13.77 19.26 -12.13
N ASP A 57 -13.94 20.50 -12.58
CA ASP A 57 -14.31 21.65 -11.73
C ASP A 57 -13.39 21.80 -10.49
N GLY A 58 -12.09 21.56 -10.67
CA GLY A 58 -11.09 21.61 -9.60
C GLY A 58 -11.13 20.44 -8.61
N LYS A 59 -11.95 19.41 -8.84
CA LYS A 59 -12.06 18.22 -7.97
C LYS A 59 -11.48 16.98 -8.65
N ALA A 60 -10.74 16.17 -7.89
CA ALA A 60 -10.24 14.87 -8.36
C ALA A 60 -11.39 13.90 -8.63
N ARG A 61 -11.51 13.46 -9.88
CA ARG A 61 -12.52 12.50 -10.35
C ARG A 61 -11.94 11.19 -10.86
N GLY A 62 -10.62 11.06 -10.90
CA GLY A 62 -9.97 9.85 -11.37
C GLY A 62 -8.47 10.05 -11.55
N ILE A 63 -7.83 9.05 -12.13
CA ILE A 63 -6.40 9.03 -12.43
C ILE A 63 -6.17 8.45 -13.83
N ILE A 64 -5.08 8.88 -14.45
CA ILE A 64 -4.51 8.25 -15.64
C ILE A 64 -3.36 7.36 -15.18
N THR A 65 -3.34 6.12 -15.64
CA THR A 65 -2.32 5.14 -15.30
C THR A 65 -1.71 4.52 -16.55
N ARG A 66 -0.47 4.06 -16.45
CA ARG A 66 0.19 3.27 -17.48
C ARG A 66 0.48 1.87 -16.97
N ASN A 67 0.12 0.86 -17.76
CA ASN A 67 0.55 -0.51 -17.52
C ASN A 67 2.04 -0.63 -17.89
N LEU A 68 2.89 -0.97 -16.93
CA LEU A 68 4.33 -1.05 -17.11
C LEU A 68 4.79 -2.28 -17.91
N VAL A 69 3.89 -3.25 -18.16
CA VAL A 69 4.18 -4.43 -18.97
C VAL A 69 3.82 -4.19 -20.44
N THR A 70 2.63 -3.66 -20.70
CA THR A 70 2.12 -3.48 -22.08
C THR A 70 2.39 -2.08 -22.62
N GLY A 71 2.61 -1.09 -21.75
CA GLY A 71 2.73 0.32 -22.12
C GLY A 71 1.38 1.01 -22.34
N GLU A 72 0.26 0.29 -22.23
CA GLU A 72 -1.08 0.84 -22.42
C GLU A 72 -1.40 1.91 -21.38
N VAL A 73 -2.05 2.99 -21.83
CA VAL A 73 -2.50 4.08 -20.98
C VAL A 73 -3.99 3.95 -20.76
N GLU A 74 -4.38 3.82 -19.49
CA GLU A 74 -5.76 3.59 -19.06
C GLU A 74 -6.23 4.72 -18.15
N ARG A 75 -7.54 4.98 -18.15
CA ARG A 75 -8.19 5.92 -17.24
C ARG A 75 -9.03 5.16 -16.22
N HIS A 76 -8.82 5.47 -14.94
CA HIS A 76 -9.65 5.01 -13.83
C HIS A 76 -10.39 6.20 -13.25
N SER A 77 -11.72 6.23 -13.33
CA SER A 77 -12.59 7.29 -12.80
C SER A 77 -13.86 6.72 -12.21
#